data_AF-A0AAW3MRC5-F1
#
_entry.id   AF-A0AAW3MRC5-F1
#
_cell.length_a   1.000
_cell.length_b   1.000
_cell.length_c   1.000
_cell.angle_alpha   90.00
_cell.angle_beta   90.00
_cell.angle_gamma   90.00
#
_symmetry.space_group_name_H-M   'P 1'
#
loop_
_entity.id
_entity.type
_entity.pdbx_description
1 polymer ?
#
loop_
_entity_poly.entity_id
_entity_poly.type
_entity_poly.pdbx_seq_one_letter_code
_entity_poly.pdbx_strand_id
1 'polypeptide(L)'
;MRTMFKKIVSLMLVLFALAGCDALSPVPTYSGLSVEGFNYMPFNLTRFVIRDQYGNTASGGGDLPPGSGEGSLSCCYKLKGTDFTVDWEVYDADEAVKNIYAPIKKIKKKSSVKLSPTKISGGAGEVVLAVHFYPDDHVEFEFRNDLSGTRIEYDEVWDWLRKTHKQLIDPKNEDDSIIFRRVAKLAAQGWLKYGFTNTEDLQQYCYFFLLNPKFDQHPDIRRILLETQGKPGRFASAMRKLPDATVRDVKDDRFDRLATEGQHG
;
A
#
# COMPACT_ATOMS: atom_id res chain seq x y z
N MET A 1 52.00 36.75 18.67
CA MET A 1 50.61 36.45 19.14
C MET A 1 49.53 37.13 18.29
N ARG A 2 49.56 38.46 18.09
CA ARG A 2 48.59 39.20 17.24
C ARG A 2 48.45 38.73 15.79
N THR A 3 49.54 38.29 15.16
CA THR A 3 49.56 37.88 13.74
C THR A 3 48.97 36.49 13.50
N MET A 4 49.12 35.58 14.47
CA MET A 4 48.51 34.24 14.45
C MET A 4 47.00 34.32 14.61
N PHE A 5 46.53 35.20 15.50
CA PHE A 5 45.10 35.42 15.72
C PHE A 5 44.38 35.93 14.47
N LYS A 6 45.00 36.87 13.73
CA LYS A 6 44.46 37.38 12.46
C LYS A 6 44.37 36.29 11.38
N LYS A 7 45.37 35.40 11.28
CA LYS A 7 45.36 34.28 10.32
C LYS A 7 44.26 33.25 10.62
N ILE A 8 44.02 32.95 11.90
CA ILE A 8 42.97 32.03 12.34
C ILE A 8 41.58 32.62 12.04
N VAL A 9 41.36 33.90 12.33
CA VAL A 9 40.09 34.58 12.04
C VAL A 9 39.79 34.65 10.55
N SER A 10 40.79 34.96 9.71
CA SER A 10 40.62 34.92 8.25
C SER A 10 40.34 33.52 7.71
N LEU A 11 40.96 32.47 8.26
CA LEU A 11 40.71 31.10 7.85
C LEU A 11 39.29 30.64 8.21
N MET A 12 38.79 31.01 9.39
CA MET A 12 37.39 30.76 9.78
C MET A 12 36.41 31.50 8.88
N LEU A 13 36.68 32.76 8.51
CA LEU A 13 35.80 33.54 7.63
C LEU A 13 35.68 32.90 6.22
N VAL A 14 36.78 32.33 5.71
CA VAL A 14 36.80 31.62 4.41
C VAL A 14 36.06 30.28 4.50
N LEU A 15 36.19 29.56 5.62
CA LEU A 15 35.44 28.31 5.86
C LEU A 15 33.93 28.55 5.97
N PHE A 16 33.50 29.67 6.57
CA PHE A 16 32.09 30.07 6.61
C PHE A 16 31.57 30.55 5.25
N ALA A 17 32.41 31.15 4.41
CA ALA A 17 32.03 31.59 3.06
C ALA A 17 31.93 30.40 2.06
N LEU A 18 32.67 29.32 2.30
CA LEU A 18 32.64 28.09 1.48
C LEU A 18 31.51 27.13 1.89
N ALA A 19 31.00 27.22 3.12
CA ALA A 19 29.75 26.59 3.50
C ALA A 19 28.60 27.42 2.91
N GLY A 20 28.16 27.07 1.69
CA GLY A 20 26.97 27.68 1.09
C GLY A 20 25.80 27.70 2.09
N CYS A 21 24.94 28.71 2.01
CA CYS A 21 23.82 28.94 2.95
C CYS A 21 22.87 27.73 3.13
N ASP A 22 22.93 26.72 2.26
CA ASP A 22 22.20 25.46 2.40
C ASP A 22 22.75 24.55 3.52
N ALA A 23 24.00 24.70 3.95
CA ALA A 23 24.57 23.94 5.07
C ALA A 23 24.04 24.38 6.45
N LEU A 24 23.33 25.53 6.50
CA LEU A 24 22.82 26.14 7.73
C LEU A 24 21.28 26.15 7.81
N SER A 25 20.57 25.64 6.80
CA SER A 25 19.11 25.50 6.89
C SER A 25 18.78 24.21 7.65
N PRO A 26 18.07 24.28 8.80
CA PRO A 26 17.65 23.07 9.54
C PRO A 26 16.61 22.24 8.79
N VAL A 27 16.17 22.69 7.61
CA VAL A 27 15.12 22.08 6.82
C VAL A 27 15.75 21.13 5.80
N PRO A 28 15.43 19.82 5.84
CA PRO A 28 16.02 18.84 4.93
C PRO A 28 15.66 19.19 3.49
N THR A 29 16.64 19.04 2.59
CA THR A 29 16.44 19.18 1.15
C THR A 29 16.84 17.89 0.47
N TYR A 30 15.92 17.33 -0.29
CA TYR A 30 16.07 16.08 -1.02
C TYR A 30 16.17 16.43 -2.51
N SER A 31 17.34 16.24 -3.10
CA SER A 31 17.61 16.60 -4.51
C SER A 31 18.00 15.36 -5.30
N GLY A 32 17.75 15.39 -6.62
CA GLY A 32 18.03 14.25 -7.48
C GLY A 32 17.12 13.06 -7.19
N LEU A 33 15.91 13.31 -6.69
CA LEU A 33 14.97 12.24 -6.36
C LEU A 33 14.37 11.63 -7.61
N SER A 34 14.37 10.30 -7.67
CA SER A 34 13.35 9.57 -8.42
C SER A 34 12.12 9.33 -7.55
N VAL A 35 10.96 9.21 -8.16
CA VAL A 35 9.68 9.01 -7.48
C VAL A 35 8.91 7.89 -8.16
N GLU A 36 8.37 6.99 -7.34
CA GLU A 36 7.64 5.80 -7.76
C GLU A 36 6.37 5.63 -6.93
N GLY A 37 5.28 5.20 -7.55
CA GLY A 37 4.01 4.93 -6.88
C GLY A 37 3.82 3.43 -6.62
N PHE A 38 3.44 3.07 -5.40
CA PHE A 38 3.02 1.73 -5.04
C PHE A 38 1.53 1.76 -4.70
N ASN A 39 0.71 1.15 -5.55
CA ASN A 39 -0.74 1.22 -5.48
C ASN A 39 -1.32 -0.02 -4.79
N TYR A 40 -1.65 0.09 -3.51
CA TYR A 40 -2.37 -0.94 -2.77
C TYR A 40 -3.88 -0.71 -2.74
N MET A 41 -4.38 0.32 -3.45
CA MET A 41 -5.80 0.56 -3.61
C MET A 41 -6.46 -0.54 -4.46
N PRO A 42 -7.76 -0.79 -4.27
CA PRO A 42 -8.53 -1.65 -5.15
C PRO A 42 -8.94 -0.99 -6.49
N PHE A 43 -8.30 0.12 -6.86
CA PHE A 43 -8.57 0.93 -8.05
C PHE A 43 -7.26 1.26 -8.76
N ASN A 44 -7.33 1.59 -10.05
CA ASN A 44 -6.13 1.99 -10.80
C ASN A 44 -5.69 3.40 -10.40
N LEU A 45 -4.41 3.57 -10.06
CA LEU A 45 -3.79 4.87 -9.77
C LEU A 45 -3.22 5.48 -11.05
N THR A 46 -3.79 6.61 -11.48
CA THR A 46 -3.40 7.25 -12.73
C THR A 46 -2.26 8.23 -12.55
N ARG A 47 -2.33 9.06 -11.52
CA ARG A 47 -1.37 10.14 -11.29
C ARG A 47 -1.35 10.51 -9.82
N PHE A 48 -0.18 10.95 -9.35
CA PHE A 48 -0.05 11.68 -8.11
C PHE A 48 0.93 12.85 -8.25
N VAL A 49 0.78 13.85 -7.38
CA VAL A 49 1.64 15.03 -7.28
C VAL A 49 1.94 15.28 -5.81
N ILE A 50 3.21 15.20 -5.45
CA ILE A 50 3.76 15.61 -4.16
C ILE A 50 4.05 17.11 -4.22
N ARG A 51 3.68 17.84 -3.18
CA ARG A 51 3.96 19.27 -3.00
C ARG A 51 4.57 19.50 -1.64
N ASP A 52 5.65 20.28 -1.62
CA ASP A 52 6.17 20.83 -0.38
C ASP A 52 5.67 22.26 -0.13
N GLN A 53 5.97 22.79 1.05
CA GLN A 53 5.60 24.15 1.45
C GLN A 53 6.41 25.25 0.73
N TYR A 54 7.48 24.88 0.02
CA TYR A 54 8.40 25.78 -0.66
C TYR A 54 8.08 25.90 -2.17
N GLY A 55 6.99 25.28 -2.62
CA GLY A 55 6.54 25.32 -4.00
C GLY A 55 7.21 24.29 -4.92
N ASN A 56 8.06 23.41 -4.40
CA ASN A 56 8.60 22.32 -5.21
C ASN A 56 7.58 21.19 -5.34
N THR A 57 7.67 20.47 -6.46
CA THR A 57 6.77 19.37 -6.77
C THR A 57 7.50 18.17 -7.32
N ALA A 58 6.99 16.99 -7.01
CA ALA A 58 7.33 15.75 -7.69
C ALA A 58 6.05 15.02 -8.11
N SER A 59 6.09 14.20 -9.15
CA SER A 59 4.88 13.54 -9.65
C SER A 59 5.18 12.24 -10.34
N GLY A 60 4.33 11.24 -10.14
CA GLY A 60 4.41 9.95 -10.82
C GLY A 60 3.03 9.37 -11.10
N GLY A 61 2.97 8.06 -11.30
CA GLY A 61 1.78 7.31 -11.67
C GLY A 61 1.98 6.64 -13.04
N GLY A 62 0.89 6.45 -13.78
CA GLY A 62 0.95 5.79 -15.09
C GLY A 62 -0.03 4.63 -15.23
N ASP A 63 -1.23 4.75 -14.69
CA ASP A 63 -2.27 3.71 -14.74
C ASP A 63 -1.85 2.41 -14.04
N LEU A 64 -1.42 2.57 -12.79
CA LEU A 64 -0.94 1.48 -11.94
C LEU A 64 -2.15 0.66 -11.45
N PRO A 65 -2.33 -0.62 -11.85
CA PRO A 65 -3.40 -1.47 -11.35
C PRO A 65 -3.22 -1.79 -9.84
N PRO A 66 -4.22 -2.37 -9.17
CA PRO A 66 -4.09 -2.81 -7.78
C PRO A 66 -2.86 -3.72 -7.59
N GLY A 67 -2.11 -3.52 -6.51
CA GLY A 67 -0.94 -4.32 -6.15
C GLY A 67 0.33 -3.96 -6.92
N SER A 68 0.24 -3.06 -7.91
CA SER A 68 1.41 -2.65 -8.68
C SER A 68 2.25 -1.61 -7.94
N GLY A 69 3.55 -1.80 -8.04
CA GLY A 69 4.65 -0.85 -7.93
C GLY A 69 5.76 -1.46 -8.78
N GLU A 70 6.74 -0.69 -9.24
CA GLU A 70 7.65 -1.04 -10.36
C GLU A 70 7.19 -0.52 -11.74
N GLY A 71 6.57 0.66 -11.77
CA GLY A 71 6.28 1.43 -12.97
C GLY A 71 7.47 2.28 -13.45
N SER A 72 7.15 3.34 -14.20
CA SER A 72 8.14 4.27 -14.75
C SER A 72 8.65 5.22 -13.67
N LEU A 73 9.94 5.09 -13.36
CA LEU A 73 10.64 6.05 -12.51
C LEU A 73 10.57 7.46 -13.13
N SER A 74 9.89 8.35 -12.44
CA SER A 74 9.91 9.78 -12.72
C SER A 74 11.08 10.40 -11.96
N CYS A 75 12.00 11.09 -12.64
CA CYS A 75 13.29 11.47 -12.04
C CYS A 75 13.46 12.96 -11.78
N CYS A 76 14.58 13.22 -11.11
CA CYS A 76 15.28 14.48 -11.14
C CYS A 76 14.55 15.60 -10.38
N TYR A 77 13.74 15.19 -9.39
CA TYR A 77 12.99 16.10 -8.55
C TYR A 77 13.82 16.65 -7.39
N LYS A 78 13.33 17.79 -6.88
CA LYS A 78 13.79 18.40 -5.66
C LYS A 78 12.58 18.61 -4.76
N LEU A 79 12.69 18.19 -3.50
CA LEU A 79 11.70 18.39 -2.46
C LEU A 79 12.39 18.93 -1.21
N LYS A 80 11.69 19.71 -0.39
CA LYS A 80 12.24 20.35 0.80
C LYS A 80 11.26 20.32 1.98
N GLY A 81 11.78 20.06 3.17
CA GLY A 81 11.00 20.04 4.41
C GLY A 81 10.52 18.65 4.80
N THR A 82 9.65 18.60 5.79
CA THR A 82 9.14 17.37 6.41
C THR A 82 7.65 17.17 6.21
N ASP A 83 6.97 18.20 5.72
CA ASP A 83 5.51 18.24 5.61
C ASP A 83 5.13 18.38 4.14
N PHE A 84 4.43 17.37 3.64
CA PHE A 84 4.09 17.24 2.24
C PHE A 84 2.58 17.07 2.06
N THR A 85 2.11 17.51 0.91
CA THR A 85 0.77 17.22 0.42
C THR A 85 0.88 16.31 -0.80
N VAL A 86 0.04 15.29 -0.88
CA VAL A 86 -0.07 14.41 -2.04
C VAL A 86 -1.46 14.53 -2.61
N ASP A 87 -1.58 15.12 -3.81
CA ASP A 87 -2.81 15.08 -4.61
C ASP A 87 -2.74 13.85 -5.54
N TRP A 88 -3.78 13.02 -5.60
CA TRP A 88 -3.75 11.78 -6.38
C TRP A 88 -5.09 11.42 -7.00
N GLU A 89 -5.04 10.65 -8.08
CA GLU A 89 -6.19 10.33 -8.93
C GLU A 89 -6.30 8.82 -9.18
N VAL A 90 -7.44 8.23 -8.81
CA VAL A 90 -7.77 6.83 -9.14
C VAL A 90 -9.02 6.73 -10.02
N TYR A 91 -9.22 5.57 -10.64
CA TYR A 91 -10.48 5.24 -11.31
C TYR A 91 -10.80 3.74 -11.21
N ASP A 92 -12.07 3.41 -11.38
CA ASP A 92 -12.51 2.02 -11.50
C ASP A 92 -12.39 1.56 -12.96
N ALA A 93 -11.41 0.69 -13.22
CA ALA A 93 -11.18 0.13 -14.54
C ALA A 93 -12.37 -0.70 -15.04
N ASP A 94 -13.12 -1.37 -14.15
CA ASP A 94 -14.31 -2.14 -14.55
C ASP A 94 -15.45 -1.22 -15.02
N GLU A 95 -15.53 0.00 -14.49
CA GLU A 95 -16.47 1.00 -14.97
C GLU A 95 -15.99 1.67 -16.27
N ALA A 96 -14.67 1.89 -16.41
CA ALA A 96 -14.09 2.49 -17.61
C ALA A 96 -14.26 1.60 -18.85
N VAL A 97 -14.06 0.30 -18.72
CA VAL A 97 -14.17 -0.63 -19.86
C VAL A 97 -15.59 -0.80 -20.40
N LYS A 98 -16.63 -0.41 -19.64
CA LYS A 98 -18.02 -0.43 -20.12
C LYS A 98 -18.25 0.51 -21.31
N ASN A 99 -17.45 1.57 -21.43
CA ASN A 99 -17.43 2.44 -22.60
C ASN A 99 -16.04 3.07 -22.78
N ILE A 100 -15.19 2.40 -23.56
CA ILE A 100 -13.80 2.80 -23.80
C ILE A 100 -13.66 4.16 -24.54
N TYR A 101 -14.73 4.67 -25.14
CA TYR A 101 -14.74 5.95 -25.83
C TYR A 101 -15.24 7.11 -24.96
N ALA A 102 -15.83 6.81 -23.79
CA ALA A 102 -16.26 7.84 -22.85
C ALA A 102 -15.08 8.35 -22.00
N PRO A 103 -15.13 9.61 -21.51
CA PRO A 103 -14.16 10.08 -20.55
C PRO A 103 -14.14 9.22 -19.28
N ILE A 104 -12.95 8.80 -18.84
CA ILE A 104 -12.76 8.02 -17.63
C ILE A 104 -13.17 8.87 -16.41
N LYS A 105 -14.04 8.30 -15.56
CA LYS A 105 -14.49 8.93 -14.31
C LYS A 105 -13.40 8.78 -13.24
N LYS A 106 -12.61 9.85 -13.08
CA LYS A 106 -11.54 9.90 -12.07
C LYS A 106 -12.05 10.40 -10.72
N ILE A 107 -11.54 9.80 -9.65
CA ILE A 107 -11.75 10.21 -8.27
C ILE A 107 -10.46 10.89 -7.80
N LYS A 108 -10.57 12.16 -7.40
CA LYS A 108 -9.46 12.96 -6.90
C LYS A 108 -9.42 12.89 -5.38
N LYS A 109 -8.23 12.68 -4.83
CA LYS A 109 -7.99 12.56 -3.40
C LYS A 109 -6.76 13.37 -2.99
N LYS A 110 -6.65 13.65 -1.70
CA LYS A 110 -5.60 14.46 -1.13
C LYS A 110 -5.22 13.96 0.25
N SER A 111 -3.92 13.77 0.48
CA SER A 111 -3.39 13.27 1.76
C SER A 111 -2.25 14.19 2.23
N SER A 112 -2.14 14.38 3.54
CA SER A 112 -0.98 15.05 4.15
C SER A 112 -0.01 13.99 4.66
N VAL A 113 1.26 14.11 4.31
CA VAL A 113 2.30 13.13 4.64
C VAL A 113 3.42 13.83 5.38
N LYS A 114 3.83 13.25 6.51
CA LYS A 114 5.00 13.69 7.26
C LYS A 114 6.14 12.73 7.02
N LEU A 115 7.29 13.28 6.66
CA LEU A 115 8.52 12.55 6.47
C LEU A 115 9.52 13.03 7.50
N SER A 116 10.03 12.09 8.31
CA SER A 116 11.13 12.40 9.23
C SER A 116 12.34 12.93 8.46
N PRO A 117 13.11 13.89 9.00
CA PRO A 117 14.36 14.31 8.38
C PRO A 117 15.27 13.11 8.16
N THR A 118 15.58 12.82 6.90
CA THR A 118 16.36 11.65 6.50
C THR A 118 17.53 12.12 5.65
N LYS A 119 18.73 11.65 5.96
CA LYS A 119 19.89 11.89 5.11
C LYS A 119 19.84 10.90 3.95
N ILE A 120 19.75 11.43 2.73
CA ILE A 120 19.85 10.63 1.51
C ILE A 120 21.26 10.77 0.92
N SER A 121 21.75 9.71 0.28
CA SER A 121 23.01 9.70 -0.46
C SER A 121 22.81 8.94 -1.76
N GLY A 122 23.08 9.60 -2.88
CA GLY A 122 22.86 9.06 -4.22
C GLY A 122 22.20 10.10 -5.12
N GLY A 123 22.24 9.85 -6.42
CA GLY A 123 21.64 10.69 -7.46
C GLY A 123 20.29 10.18 -7.98
N ALA A 124 19.85 10.76 -9.10
CA ALA A 124 18.66 10.33 -9.80
C ALA A 124 18.76 8.86 -10.23
N GLY A 125 17.71 8.09 -9.95
CA GLY A 125 17.69 6.64 -10.19
C GLY A 125 18.35 5.79 -9.11
N GLU A 126 19.19 6.38 -8.25
CA GLU A 126 19.83 5.68 -7.12
C GLU A 126 19.01 5.82 -5.83
N VAL A 127 18.34 6.97 -5.65
CA VAL A 127 17.43 7.22 -4.53
C VAL A 127 16.01 7.41 -5.08
N VAL A 128 15.13 6.51 -4.67
CA VAL A 128 13.71 6.52 -5.02
C VAL A 128 12.91 6.89 -3.78
N LEU A 129 12.10 7.95 -3.89
CA LEU A 129 11.02 8.21 -2.95
C LEU A 129 9.81 7.38 -3.41
N ALA A 130 9.63 6.24 -2.76
CA ALA A 130 8.47 5.39 -2.92
C ALA A 130 7.26 6.02 -2.21
N VAL A 131 6.15 6.13 -2.93
CA VAL A 131 4.88 6.66 -2.44
C VAL A 131 3.86 5.54 -2.39
N HIS A 132 3.52 5.13 -1.18
CA HIS A 132 2.63 4.00 -0.93
C HIS A 132 1.19 4.49 -0.73
N PHE A 133 0.25 4.01 -1.52
CA PHE A 133 -1.18 4.36 -1.44
C PHE A 133 -1.98 3.17 -0.93
N TYR A 134 -2.71 3.34 0.18
CA TYR A 134 -3.37 2.25 0.90
C TYR A 134 -4.89 2.31 0.89
N PRO A 135 -5.60 1.16 1.02
CA PRO A 135 -7.05 1.08 0.87
C PRO A 135 -7.92 2.07 1.66
N ASP A 136 -7.44 2.57 2.81
CA ASP A 136 -8.09 3.58 3.67
C ASP A 136 -7.67 5.04 3.34
N ASP A 137 -7.05 5.25 2.18
CA ASP A 137 -6.56 6.53 1.65
C ASP A 137 -5.35 7.13 2.36
N HIS A 138 -4.72 6.40 3.29
CA HIS A 138 -3.45 6.84 3.84
C HIS A 138 -2.33 6.71 2.81
N VAL A 139 -1.35 7.61 2.91
CA VAL A 139 -0.18 7.65 2.03
C VAL A 139 1.07 7.68 2.89
N GLU A 140 2.04 6.85 2.54
CA GLU A 140 3.34 6.79 3.21
C GLU A 140 4.48 7.03 2.24
N PHE A 141 5.56 7.59 2.76
CA PHE A 141 6.81 7.78 2.04
C PHE A 141 7.89 6.85 2.57
N GLU A 142 8.68 6.29 1.66
CA GLU A 142 9.86 5.49 1.96
C GLU A 142 10.98 5.87 1.00
N PHE A 143 12.21 6.03 1.49
CA PHE A 143 13.38 6.11 0.62
C PHE A 143 13.91 4.72 0.35
N ARG A 144 14.07 4.38 -0.92
CA ARG A 144 14.52 3.07 -1.39
C ARG A 144 15.63 3.22 -2.43
N ASN A 145 16.44 2.17 -2.56
CA ASN A 145 17.49 2.06 -3.58
C ASN A 145 17.18 0.94 -4.58
N ASP A 146 15.97 0.37 -4.51
CA ASP A 146 15.41 -0.63 -5.40
C ASP A 146 13.92 -0.34 -5.59
N LEU A 147 13.30 -1.08 -6.53
CA LEU A 147 11.86 -1.00 -6.78
C LEU A 147 11.13 -2.26 -6.32
N SER A 148 11.85 -3.26 -5.80
CA SER A 148 11.33 -4.59 -5.57
C SER A 148 10.28 -4.65 -4.46
N GLY A 149 9.39 -5.63 -4.49
CA GLY A 149 8.54 -5.93 -3.34
C GLY A 149 7.35 -4.97 -3.18
N THR A 150 6.18 -5.58 -3.05
CA THR A 150 4.95 -4.90 -2.69
C THR A 150 4.58 -5.26 -1.25
N ARG A 151 3.90 -4.34 -0.56
CA ARG A 151 3.45 -4.57 0.81
C ARG A 151 2.13 -5.36 0.85
N ILE A 152 1.41 -5.41 -0.27
CA ILE A 152 0.18 -6.19 -0.45
C ILE A 152 0.22 -6.88 -1.81
N GLU A 153 0.44 -8.20 -1.79
CA GLU A 153 0.60 -9.08 -2.95
C GLU A 153 -0.78 -9.55 -3.48
N TYR A 154 -1.53 -8.68 -4.15
CA TYR A 154 -2.87 -9.06 -4.68
C TYR A 154 -2.81 -10.10 -5.80
N ASP A 155 -1.73 -10.11 -6.57
CA ASP A 155 -1.44 -11.08 -7.62
C ASP A 155 -1.25 -12.49 -7.05
N GLU A 156 -0.51 -12.62 -5.96
CA GLU A 156 -0.35 -13.90 -5.24
C GLU A 156 -1.66 -14.38 -4.60
N VAL A 157 -2.50 -13.47 -4.12
CA VAL A 157 -3.84 -13.81 -3.62
C VAL A 157 -4.73 -14.33 -4.76
N TRP A 158 -4.74 -13.62 -5.89
CA TRP A 158 -5.52 -14.00 -7.08
C TRP A 158 -5.02 -15.31 -7.69
N ASP A 159 -3.71 -15.47 -7.85
CA ASP A 159 -3.11 -16.65 -8.45
C ASP A 159 -3.40 -17.91 -7.61
N TRP A 160 -3.31 -17.81 -6.29
CA TRP A 160 -3.69 -18.90 -5.40
C TRP A 160 -5.17 -19.27 -5.55
N LEU A 161 -6.09 -18.30 -5.52
CA LEU A 161 -7.53 -18.55 -5.72
C LEU A 161 -7.82 -19.13 -7.10
N ARG A 162 -7.16 -18.64 -8.15
CA ARG A 162 -7.30 -19.14 -9.52
C ARG A 162 -6.83 -20.60 -9.63
N LYS A 163 -5.73 -20.96 -8.98
CA LYS A 163 -5.18 -22.34 -9.01
C LYS A 163 -5.99 -23.32 -8.16
N THR A 164 -6.51 -22.89 -7.02
CA THR A 164 -7.11 -23.79 -6.01
C THR A 164 -8.64 -23.74 -5.95
N HIS A 165 -9.23 -22.60 -6.31
CA HIS A 165 -10.64 -22.27 -6.10
C HIS A 165 -11.27 -21.52 -7.28
N LYS A 166 -10.83 -21.77 -8.54
CA LYS A 166 -11.25 -21.03 -9.73
C LYS A 166 -12.75 -20.77 -9.81
N GLN A 167 -13.57 -21.80 -9.55
CA GLN A 167 -15.03 -21.71 -9.66
C GLN A 167 -15.68 -20.71 -8.68
N LEU A 168 -15.01 -20.37 -7.58
CA LEU A 168 -15.51 -19.36 -6.64
C LEU A 168 -15.30 -17.93 -7.15
N ILE A 169 -14.20 -17.68 -7.88
CA ILE A 169 -13.87 -16.34 -8.37
C ILE A 169 -14.34 -16.11 -9.80
N ASP A 170 -14.41 -17.17 -10.61
CA ASP A 170 -14.64 -17.12 -12.05
C ASP A 170 -15.57 -18.28 -12.51
N PRO A 171 -16.85 -18.27 -12.10
CA PRO A 171 -17.81 -19.29 -12.54
C PRO A 171 -18.20 -19.14 -14.03
N LYS A 172 -17.86 -18.01 -14.66
CA LYS A 172 -18.29 -17.66 -16.02
C LYS A 172 -17.16 -17.65 -17.06
N ASN A 173 -15.93 -17.95 -16.65
CA ASN A 173 -14.72 -17.84 -17.50
C ASN A 173 -14.57 -16.45 -18.12
N GLU A 174 -14.65 -15.41 -17.30
CA GLU A 174 -14.41 -14.02 -17.70
C GLU A 174 -12.90 -13.75 -17.90
N ASP A 175 -12.58 -12.55 -18.39
CA ASP A 175 -11.20 -12.10 -18.56
C ASP A 175 -10.45 -12.03 -17.22
N ASP A 176 -9.20 -12.54 -17.21
CA ASP A 176 -8.37 -12.62 -16.01
C ASP A 176 -8.17 -11.25 -15.33
N SER A 177 -8.12 -10.15 -16.10
CA SER A 177 -7.94 -8.82 -15.53
C SER A 177 -9.18 -8.36 -14.74
N ILE A 178 -10.38 -8.74 -15.18
CA ILE A 178 -11.64 -8.46 -14.47
C ILE A 178 -11.66 -9.24 -13.16
N ILE A 179 -11.32 -10.53 -13.22
CA ILE A 179 -11.32 -11.41 -12.05
C ILE A 179 -10.26 -10.97 -11.04
N PHE A 180 -9.06 -10.64 -11.51
CA PHE A 180 -8.00 -10.06 -10.69
C PHE A 180 -8.48 -8.82 -9.92
N ARG A 181 -9.08 -7.83 -10.61
CA ARG A 181 -9.56 -6.60 -9.96
C ARG A 181 -10.66 -6.88 -8.92
N ARG A 182 -11.54 -7.85 -9.16
CA ARG A 182 -12.54 -8.29 -8.17
C ARG A 182 -11.88 -8.91 -6.94
N VAL A 183 -10.87 -9.77 -7.13
CA VAL A 183 -10.13 -10.36 -6.02
C VAL A 183 -9.34 -9.30 -5.24
N ALA A 184 -8.71 -8.34 -5.92
CA ALA A 184 -8.01 -7.23 -5.27
C ALA A 184 -8.97 -6.34 -4.45
N LYS A 185 -10.16 -6.01 -5.01
CA LYS A 185 -11.25 -5.34 -4.28
C LYS A 185 -11.65 -6.10 -3.03
N LEU A 186 -11.76 -7.43 -3.10
CA LEU A 186 -12.08 -8.26 -1.96
C LEU A 186 -10.94 -8.27 -0.93
N ALA A 187 -9.70 -8.55 -1.34
CA ALA A 187 -8.54 -8.58 -0.45
C ALA A 187 -8.34 -7.24 0.29
N ALA A 188 -8.53 -6.11 -0.40
CA ALA A 188 -8.50 -4.79 0.21
C ALA A 188 -9.53 -4.63 1.34
N GLN A 189 -10.69 -5.29 1.28
CA GLN A 189 -11.65 -5.32 2.39
C GLN A 189 -11.13 -6.10 3.59
N GLY A 190 -10.37 -7.18 3.38
CA GLY A 190 -9.70 -7.93 4.45
C GLY A 190 -8.67 -7.06 5.16
N TRP A 191 -7.90 -6.28 4.40
CA TRP A 191 -7.00 -5.27 4.95
C TRP A 191 -7.76 -4.21 5.76
N LEU A 192 -8.81 -3.61 5.18
CA LEU A 192 -9.60 -2.55 5.83
C LEU A 192 -10.30 -3.02 7.12
N LYS A 193 -10.86 -4.23 7.11
CA LYS A 193 -11.68 -4.73 8.20
C LYS A 193 -10.86 -5.36 9.32
N TYR A 194 -9.77 -6.06 9.00
CA TYR A 194 -9.02 -6.87 9.95
C TYR A 194 -7.54 -6.50 10.06
N GLY A 195 -7.03 -5.59 9.22
CA GLY A 195 -5.62 -5.20 9.20
C GLY A 195 -4.71 -6.29 8.64
N PHE A 196 -5.21 -7.18 7.79
CA PHE A 196 -4.40 -8.25 7.20
C PHE A 196 -3.41 -7.69 6.19
N THR A 197 -2.12 -7.84 6.49
CA THR A 197 -1.00 -7.48 5.61
C THR A 197 -0.26 -8.69 5.06
N ASN A 198 -0.45 -9.87 5.64
CA ASN A 198 0.16 -11.10 5.15
C ASN A 198 -0.66 -11.69 3.99
N THR A 199 0.04 -12.11 2.93
CA THR A 199 -0.56 -12.70 1.73
C THR A 199 -1.43 -13.92 2.03
N GLU A 200 -0.99 -14.81 2.93
CA GLU A 200 -1.75 -16.01 3.27
C GLU A 200 -3.02 -15.68 4.07
N ASP A 201 -2.97 -14.67 4.93
CA ASP A 201 -4.15 -14.20 5.67
C ASP A 201 -5.19 -13.65 4.70
N LEU A 202 -4.77 -12.86 3.72
CA LEU A 202 -5.63 -12.32 2.66
C LEU A 202 -6.20 -13.43 1.76
N GLN A 203 -5.40 -14.45 1.41
CA GLN A 203 -5.88 -15.64 0.69
C GLN A 203 -7.02 -16.33 1.46
N GLN A 204 -6.82 -16.62 2.75
CA GLN A 204 -7.84 -17.26 3.57
C GLN A 204 -9.06 -16.36 3.78
N TYR A 205 -8.87 -15.05 3.97
CA TYR A 205 -9.98 -14.10 4.04
C TYR A 205 -10.84 -14.15 2.78
N CYS A 206 -10.23 -14.05 1.60
CA CYS A 206 -10.96 -14.06 0.34
C CYS A 206 -11.69 -15.39 0.12
N TYR A 207 -11.03 -16.52 0.39
CA TYR A 207 -11.65 -17.84 0.26
C TYR A 207 -12.90 -17.97 1.14
N PHE A 208 -12.79 -17.67 2.44
CA PHE A 208 -13.93 -17.81 3.35
C PHE A 208 -15.03 -16.80 3.07
N PHE A 209 -14.69 -15.56 2.68
CA PHE A 209 -15.68 -14.58 2.24
C PHE A 209 -16.46 -15.05 1.00
N LEU A 210 -15.77 -15.67 0.03
CA LEU A 210 -16.41 -16.22 -1.17
C LEU A 210 -17.28 -17.44 -0.88
N LEU A 211 -16.96 -18.23 0.15
CA LEU A 211 -17.84 -19.30 0.63
C LEU A 211 -19.10 -18.74 1.27
N ASN A 212 -18.95 -17.76 2.16
CA ASN A 212 -20.05 -17.06 2.80
C ASN A 212 -19.57 -15.68 3.30
N PRO A 213 -20.14 -14.56 2.83
CA PRO A 213 -19.75 -13.23 3.29
C PRO A 213 -19.92 -12.98 4.80
N LYS A 214 -20.68 -13.83 5.49
CA LYS A 214 -20.88 -13.81 6.95
C LYS A 214 -19.98 -14.80 7.70
N PHE A 215 -18.95 -15.37 7.07
CA PHE A 215 -18.08 -16.40 7.68
C PHE A 215 -17.53 -16.02 9.06
N ASP A 216 -17.31 -14.72 9.30
CA ASP A 216 -16.81 -14.13 10.54
C ASP A 216 -17.83 -14.13 11.68
N GLN A 217 -19.09 -14.49 11.40
CA GLN A 217 -20.12 -14.73 12.42
C GLN A 217 -20.02 -16.13 13.04
N HIS A 218 -19.33 -17.08 12.38
CA HIS A 218 -19.10 -18.41 12.93
C HIS A 218 -18.25 -18.30 14.22
N PRO A 219 -18.67 -18.89 15.35
CA PRO A 219 -17.99 -18.72 16.65
C PRO A 219 -16.49 -19.04 16.62
N ASP A 220 -16.10 -20.15 15.99
CA ASP A 220 -14.69 -20.52 15.88
C ASP A 220 -13.86 -19.53 15.07
N ILE A 221 -14.39 -19.02 13.96
CA ILE A 221 -13.70 -18.04 13.12
C ILE A 221 -13.58 -16.70 13.84
N ARG A 222 -14.65 -16.27 14.53
CA ARG A 222 -14.62 -15.07 15.36
C ARG A 222 -13.55 -15.16 16.44
N ARG A 223 -13.42 -16.32 17.11
CA ARG A 223 -12.36 -16.56 18.09
C ARG A 223 -10.98 -16.49 17.45
N ILE A 224 -10.77 -17.14 16.31
CA ILE A 224 -9.50 -17.07 15.57
C ILE A 224 -9.14 -15.62 15.26
N LEU A 225 -10.06 -14.84 14.68
CA LEU A 225 -9.84 -13.43 14.33
C LEU A 225 -9.34 -12.61 15.53
N LEU A 226 -9.95 -12.81 16.70
CA LEU A 226 -9.54 -12.13 17.95
C LEU A 226 -8.15 -12.57 18.43
N GLU A 227 -7.87 -13.89 18.42
CA GLU A 227 -6.59 -14.43 18.91
C GLU A 227 -5.40 -14.09 18.01
N THR A 228 -5.67 -13.92 16.71
CA THR A 228 -4.65 -13.68 15.67
C THR A 228 -4.50 -12.21 15.28
N GLN A 229 -5.29 -11.30 15.85
CA GLN A 229 -5.26 -9.88 15.49
C GLN A 229 -3.85 -9.30 15.62
N GLY A 230 -3.40 -8.60 14.58
CA GLY A 230 -2.07 -7.97 14.53
C GLY A 230 -0.89 -8.95 14.47
N LYS A 231 -1.14 -10.25 14.19
CA LYS A 231 -0.10 -11.28 14.09
C LYS A 231 -0.08 -11.87 12.66
N PRO A 232 0.72 -11.30 11.74
CA PRO A 232 0.83 -11.75 10.35
C PRO A 232 0.97 -13.28 10.21
N GLY A 233 0.14 -13.90 9.36
CA GLY A 233 0.13 -15.32 9.02
C GLY A 233 -0.55 -16.23 10.05
N ARG A 234 -0.91 -15.72 11.24
CA ARG A 234 -1.55 -16.54 12.28
C ARG A 234 -3.00 -16.85 11.95
N PHE A 235 -3.72 -15.91 11.32
CA PHE A 235 -5.09 -16.13 10.87
C PHE A 235 -5.11 -17.29 9.87
N ALA A 236 -4.28 -17.22 8.83
CA ALA A 236 -4.21 -18.26 7.81
C ALA A 236 -3.85 -19.63 8.37
N SER A 237 -2.85 -19.69 9.25
CA SER A 237 -2.43 -20.92 9.91
C SER A 237 -3.56 -21.56 10.72
N ALA A 238 -4.38 -20.76 11.39
CA ALA A 238 -5.52 -21.23 12.16
C ALA A 238 -6.69 -21.66 11.25
N MET A 239 -7.02 -20.87 10.22
CA MET A 239 -8.11 -21.16 9.28
C MET A 239 -7.88 -22.48 8.53
N ARG A 240 -6.64 -22.78 8.13
CA ARG A 240 -6.28 -24.07 7.49
C ARG A 240 -6.43 -25.29 8.39
N LYS A 241 -6.49 -25.10 9.71
CA LYS A 241 -6.67 -26.18 10.70
C LYS A 241 -8.12 -26.37 11.12
N LEU A 242 -9.05 -25.58 10.57
CA LEU A 242 -10.47 -25.75 10.86
C LEU A 242 -10.92 -27.14 10.42
N PRO A 243 -11.75 -27.83 11.24
CA PRO A 243 -12.37 -29.07 10.82
C PRO A 243 -13.25 -28.89 9.57
N ASP A 244 -13.31 -29.90 8.71
CA ASP A 244 -14.20 -29.91 7.53
C ASP A 244 -15.69 -29.68 7.90
N ALA A 245 -16.09 -30.08 9.10
CA ALA A 245 -17.42 -29.78 9.64
C ALA A 245 -17.66 -28.27 9.76
N THR A 246 -16.70 -27.52 10.31
CA THR A 246 -16.76 -26.06 10.43
C THR A 246 -16.80 -25.39 9.06
N VAL A 247 -15.97 -25.82 8.11
CA VAL A 247 -15.97 -25.27 6.75
C VAL A 247 -17.32 -25.49 6.06
N ARG A 248 -17.93 -26.68 6.23
CA ARG A 248 -19.28 -26.96 5.72
C ARG A 248 -20.34 -26.09 6.39
N ASP A 249 -20.24 -25.86 7.70
CA ASP A 249 -21.18 -25.01 8.43
C ASP A 249 -21.09 -23.56 8.00
N VAL A 250 -19.90 -23.06 7.67
CA VAL A 250 -19.74 -21.76 7.03
C VAL A 250 -20.44 -21.70 5.67
N LYS A 251 -20.17 -22.69 4.81
CA LYS A 251 -20.75 -22.75 3.46
C LYS A 251 -22.28 -22.79 3.48
N ASP A 252 -22.86 -23.48 4.46
CA ASP A 252 -24.30 -23.70 4.56
C ASP A 252 -25.03 -22.68 5.45
N ASP A 253 -24.37 -21.58 5.87
CA ASP A 253 -24.89 -20.53 6.77
C ASP A 253 -25.41 -21.07 8.13
N ARG A 254 -24.75 -22.13 8.66
CA ARG A 254 -25.14 -22.81 9.91
C ARG A 254 -24.27 -22.39 11.09
N PHE A 255 -24.50 -21.20 11.64
CA PHE A 255 -23.68 -20.65 12.72
C PHE A 255 -24.16 -21.01 14.14
N ASP A 256 -25.38 -21.51 14.28
CA ASP A 256 -26.06 -21.67 15.58
C ASP A 256 -25.76 -22.98 16.31
N ARG A 257 -25.06 -23.94 15.69
CA ARG A 257 -24.88 -25.30 16.26
C ARG A 257 -24.13 -25.33 17.60
N LEU A 258 -23.35 -24.30 17.93
CA LEU A 258 -22.55 -24.25 19.16
C LEU A 258 -23.23 -23.52 20.33
N ALA A 259 -24.37 -22.86 20.11
CA ALA A 259 -25.10 -22.20 21.20
C ALA A 259 -25.90 -23.19 22.07
N THR A 260 -26.27 -24.36 21.52
CA THR A 260 -27.20 -25.30 22.16
C THR A 260 -26.54 -26.54 22.77
N GLU A 261 -25.31 -26.90 22.40
CA GLU A 261 -24.63 -28.10 22.97
C GLU A 261 -24.11 -27.87 24.41
N GLY A 262 -23.98 -26.61 24.85
CA GLY A 262 -23.59 -26.25 26.22
C GLY A 262 -24.75 -26.12 27.21
N GLN A 263 -26.01 -26.32 26.80
CA GLN A 263 -27.20 -26.17 27.66
C GLN A 263 -27.83 -27.50 28.10
N HIS A 264 -27.23 -28.64 27.75
CA HIS A 264 -27.71 -29.97 28.15
C HIS A 264 -26.67 -30.81 28.91
N GLY A 265 -25.69 -30.15 29.55
CA GLY A 265 -24.76 -30.78 30.50
C GLY A 265 -25.21 -30.66 31.94
#